data_AF-A0A955SVN5-F1
#
_entry.id   AF-A0A955SVN5-F1
#
_cell.length_a   1.000
_cell.length_b   1.000
_cell.length_c   1.000
_cell.angle_alpha   90.00
_cell.angle_beta   90.00
_cell.angle_gamma   90.00
#
_symmetry.space_group_name_H-M   'P 1'
#
loop_
_entity.id
_entity.type
_entity.pdbx_description
1 polymer ?
#
loop_
_entity_poly.entity_id
_entity_poly.type
_entity_poly.pdbx_seq_one_letter_code
_entity_poly.pdbx_strand_id
1 'polypeptide(L)'
;PASVNPNTRMPAFFTDGKSAFKNLFDGDAGKQIEAIWIYLKEIDQTRLPVGMEKTDAYVLVPKDRPIVHRTFMKDVGPRTIAVGYPEKIHLAFDASSCRVVLVWKGEFLDAESAQADRFTPYVSPLGDDIHSFQPKEGESDRENQRQFLGYRLDAIGIPTFRYEQGDTLVEETWRPLDNGGGFTRQVKTLGETPGEVVEEVRW
;
A
#
# COMPACT_ATOMS: atom_id res chain seq x y z
N PRO A 1 -14.44 -1.74 -33.15
CA PRO A 1 -15.41 -2.81 -33.53
C PRO A 1 -14.77 -3.81 -34.50
N ALA A 2 -15.20 -5.07 -34.50
CA ALA A 2 -14.69 -6.09 -35.44
C ALA A 2 -14.90 -5.70 -36.92
N SER A 3 -15.91 -4.87 -37.21
CA SER A 3 -16.16 -4.27 -38.53
C SER A 3 -15.09 -3.26 -38.98
N VAL A 4 -14.28 -2.73 -38.07
CA VAL A 4 -13.19 -1.77 -38.35
C VAL A 4 -11.82 -2.45 -38.29
N ASN A 5 -11.65 -3.42 -37.39
CA ASN A 5 -10.43 -4.22 -37.30
C ASN A 5 -10.79 -5.68 -36.97
N PRO A 6 -10.69 -6.62 -37.93
CA PRO A 6 -11.05 -8.02 -37.74
C PRO A 6 -10.25 -8.74 -36.65
N ASN A 7 -9.05 -8.27 -36.33
CA ASN A 7 -8.17 -8.87 -35.33
C ASN A 7 -8.37 -8.28 -33.92
N THR A 8 -9.34 -7.38 -33.73
CA THR A 8 -9.64 -6.85 -32.41
C THR A 8 -10.24 -7.93 -31.52
N ARG A 9 -9.70 -8.12 -30.31
CA ARG A 9 -10.25 -9.03 -29.29
C ARG A 9 -11.40 -8.40 -28.48
N MET A 10 -11.87 -7.23 -28.89
CA MET A 10 -12.97 -6.53 -28.21
C MET A 10 -14.26 -7.34 -28.36
N PRO A 11 -14.91 -7.76 -27.25
CA PRO A 11 -16.17 -8.51 -27.32
C PRO A 11 -17.28 -7.69 -28.00
N ALA A 12 -18.10 -8.35 -28.80
CA ALA A 12 -19.32 -7.76 -29.34
C ALA A 12 -20.42 -7.78 -28.26
N PHE A 13 -20.55 -6.68 -27.51
CA PHE A 13 -21.53 -6.58 -26.42
C PHE A 13 -22.99 -6.52 -26.88
N PHE A 14 -23.25 -6.03 -28.10
CA PHE A 14 -24.58 -5.92 -28.69
C PHE A 14 -24.61 -6.57 -30.09
N THR A 15 -24.68 -7.89 -30.12
CA THR A 15 -24.75 -8.64 -31.40
C THR A 15 -26.19 -8.60 -31.91
N ASP A 16 -26.40 -8.16 -33.16
CA ASP A 16 -27.72 -8.01 -33.78
C ASP A 16 -28.72 -7.18 -32.95
N GLY A 17 -28.24 -6.12 -32.30
CA GLY A 17 -29.08 -5.27 -31.44
C GLY A 17 -29.51 -5.95 -30.13
N LYS A 18 -28.93 -7.12 -29.81
CA LYS A 18 -29.18 -7.86 -28.58
C LYS A 18 -27.95 -7.93 -27.68
N SER A 19 -28.16 -7.59 -26.42
CA SER A 19 -27.21 -7.71 -25.33
C SER A 19 -27.13 -9.14 -24.81
N ALA A 20 -25.97 -9.49 -24.26
CA ALA A 20 -25.78 -10.72 -23.49
C ALA A 20 -26.65 -10.74 -22.20
N PHE A 21 -26.99 -9.57 -21.66
CA PHE A 21 -27.80 -9.42 -20.45
C PHE A 21 -29.30 -9.43 -20.79
N LYS A 22 -29.84 -10.62 -21.10
CA LYS A 22 -31.23 -10.78 -21.55
C LYS A 22 -32.29 -10.57 -20.46
N ASN A 23 -31.90 -10.68 -19.20
CA ASN A 23 -32.77 -10.42 -18.05
C ASN A 23 -33.11 -8.93 -17.85
N LEU A 24 -32.46 -8.03 -18.60
CA LEU A 24 -32.73 -6.60 -18.59
C LEU A 24 -33.29 -6.16 -19.95
N PHE A 25 -34.49 -5.59 -19.98
CA PHE A 25 -35.18 -5.14 -21.21
C PHE A 25 -35.18 -6.18 -22.35
N ASP A 26 -35.30 -7.47 -22.03
CA ASP A 26 -35.25 -8.58 -23.00
C ASP A 26 -34.02 -8.57 -23.92
N GLY A 27 -32.90 -8.07 -23.37
CA GLY A 27 -31.65 -7.90 -24.09
C GLY A 27 -31.68 -6.81 -25.16
N ASP A 28 -32.68 -5.93 -25.21
CA ASP A 28 -32.73 -4.84 -26.19
C ASP A 28 -31.58 -3.85 -25.99
N ALA A 29 -30.68 -3.77 -26.97
CA ALA A 29 -29.49 -2.92 -26.88
C ALA A 29 -29.84 -1.44 -26.78
N GLY A 30 -30.86 -0.96 -27.51
CA GLY A 30 -31.26 0.44 -27.52
C GLY A 30 -31.75 0.87 -26.15
N LYS A 31 -32.66 0.09 -25.54
CA LYS A 31 -33.20 0.37 -24.20
C LYS A 31 -32.13 0.28 -23.11
N GLN A 32 -31.20 -0.68 -23.22
CA GLN A 32 -30.09 -0.79 -22.26
C GLN A 32 -29.12 0.39 -22.35
N ILE A 33 -28.79 0.85 -23.57
CA ILE A 33 -27.96 2.04 -23.78
C ILE A 33 -28.66 3.29 -23.25
N GLU A 34 -29.96 3.45 -23.52
CA GLU A 34 -30.76 4.56 -23.02
C GLU A 34 -30.82 4.57 -21.49
N ALA A 35 -31.01 3.40 -20.85
CA ALA A 35 -30.98 3.29 -19.39
C ALA A 35 -29.63 3.72 -18.79
N ILE A 36 -28.51 3.39 -19.45
CA ILE A 36 -27.17 3.88 -19.04
C ILE A 36 -27.09 5.40 -19.18
N TRP A 37 -27.61 5.98 -20.27
CA TRP A 37 -27.62 7.44 -20.46
C TRP A 37 -28.47 8.17 -19.42
N ILE A 38 -29.64 7.63 -19.08
CA ILE A 38 -30.50 8.16 -18.03
C ILE A 38 -29.75 8.12 -16.70
N TYR A 39 -29.17 6.97 -16.35
CA TYR A 39 -28.38 6.80 -15.13
C TYR A 39 -27.23 7.83 -15.04
N LEU A 40 -26.44 7.99 -16.11
CA LEU A 40 -25.33 8.95 -16.12
C LEU A 40 -25.77 10.41 -16.01
N LYS A 41 -26.97 10.75 -16.50
CA LYS A 41 -27.54 12.10 -16.36
C LYS A 41 -28.08 12.37 -14.96
N GLU A 42 -28.46 11.34 -14.23
CA GLU A 42 -29.05 11.41 -12.88
C GLU A 42 -28.08 10.92 -11.80
N ILE A 43 -26.79 10.78 -12.12
CA ILE A 43 -25.79 10.16 -11.25
C ILE A 43 -25.54 10.95 -9.95
N ASP A 44 -25.84 12.25 -9.96
CA ASP A 44 -25.78 13.14 -8.78
C ASP A 44 -26.96 12.91 -7.81
N GLN A 45 -28.03 12.27 -8.28
CA GLN A 45 -29.30 12.09 -7.56
C GLN A 45 -29.67 10.61 -7.36
N THR A 46 -28.87 9.69 -7.88
CA THR A 46 -29.12 8.24 -7.82
C THR A 46 -28.01 7.50 -7.06
N ARG A 47 -28.36 6.35 -6.46
CA ARG A 47 -27.37 5.50 -5.77
C ARG A 47 -26.45 4.85 -6.82
N LEU A 48 -25.19 4.62 -6.45
CA LEU A 48 -24.26 3.83 -7.25
C LEU A 48 -24.83 2.41 -7.48
N PRO A 49 -24.53 1.77 -8.63
CA PRO A 49 -24.98 0.42 -8.89
C PRO A 49 -24.47 -0.54 -7.80
N VAL A 50 -25.22 -1.60 -7.55
CA VAL A 50 -24.82 -2.64 -6.57
C VAL A 50 -23.42 -3.15 -6.92
N GLY A 51 -22.51 -3.11 -5.94
CA GLY A 51 -21.11 -3.50 -6.10
C GLY A 51 -20.16 -2.36 -6.54
N MET A 52 -20.69 -1.17 -6.86
CA MET A 52 -19.91 0.06 -7.07
C MET A 52 -20.05 1.07 -5.91
N GLU A 53 -20.68 0.65 -4.81
CA GLU A 53 -20.77 1.48 -3.62
C GLU A 53 -19.40 1.61 -2.96
N LYS A 54 -19.10 2.77 -2.35
CA LYS A 54 -17.95 2.87 -1.46
C LYS A 54 -18.15 1.87 -0.33
N THR A 55 -17.18 0.98 -0.14
CA THR A 55 -17.23 0.03 0.97
C THR A 55 -16.79 0.80 2.23
N ASP A 56 -17.16 0.32 3.42
CA ASP A 56 -16.65 0.91 4.65
C ASP A 56 -15.13 0.78 4.71
N ALA A 57 -14.45 1.80 5.26
CA ALA A 57 -12.99 1.84 5.43
C ALA A 57 -12.44 0.51 5.96
N TYR A 58 -11.45 -0.07 5.26
CA TYR A 58 -10.82 -1.33 5.68
C TYR A 58 -9.61 -1.03 6.56
N VAL A 59 -9.89 -0.50 7.75
CA VAL A 59 -8.86 -0.10 8.71
C VAL A 59 -8.16 -1.32 9.29
N LEU A 60 -6.85 -1.40 9.05
CA LEU A 60 -5.97 -2.37 9.68
C LEU A 60 -5.65 -1.89 11.10
N VAL A 61 -6.01 -2.69 12.11
CA VAL A 61 -5.76 -2.37 13.52
C VAL A 61 -4.84 -3.44 14.14
N PRO A 62 -3.57 -3.14 14.41
CA PRO A 62 -2.68 -4.01 15.16
C PRO A 62 -3.18 -4.12 16.61
N LYS A 63 -3.71 -5.30 16.99
CA LYS A 63 -4.23 -5.55 18.35
C LYS A 63 -3.23 -6.29 19.22
N ASP A 64 -2.93 -7.53 18.86
CA ASP A 64 -2.12 -8.43 19.70
C ASP A 64 -0.73 -8.71 19.11
N ARG A 65 -0.54 -8.40 17.82
CA ARG A 65 0.71 -8.62 17.09
C ARG A 65 0.90 -7.57 16.02
N PRO A 66 2.15 -7.30 15.59
CA PRO A 66 2.41 -6.40 14.49
C PRO A 66 1.74 -6.86 13.20
N ILE A 67 1.27 -5.90 12.41
CA ILE A 67 0.78 -6.09 11.05
C ILE A 67 1.86 -5.59 10.10
N VAL A 68 2.31 -6.45 9.18
CA VAL A 68 3.21 -6.07 8.08
C VAL A 68 2.39 -6.00 6.80
N HIS A 69 2.23 -4.79 6.25
CA HIS A 69 1.39 -4.54 5.09
C HIS A 69 2.20 -3.90 3.95
N ARG A 70 2.20 -4.55 2.78
CA ARG A 70 2.82 -4.02 1.57
C ARG A 70 1.81 -3.16 0.83
N THR A 71 2.17 -1.91 0.55
CA THR A 71 1.29 -0.94 -0.08
C THR A 71 2.09 0.16 -0.76
N PHE A 72 1.38 1.10 -1.40
CA PHE A 72 1.93 2.32 -1.94
C PHE A 72 1.61 3.46 -0.97
N MET A 73 2.62 4.16 -0.45
CA MET A 73 2.40 5.23 0.53
C MET A 73 2.82 6.59 0.00
N LYS A 74 2.03 7.61 0.35
CA LYS A 74 2.35 9.00 0.05
C LYS A 74 3.60 9.37 0.84
N ASP A 75 4.48 10.15 0.23
CA ASP A 75 5.73 10.63 0.85
C ASP A 75 6.70 9.50 1.27
N VAL A 76 6.45 8.25 0.84
CA VAL A 76 7.36 7.10 1.01
C VAL A 76 7.66 6.46 -0.34
N GLY A 77 6.63 6.06 -1.08
CA GLY A 77 6.77 5.50 -2.42
C GLY A 77 6.08 4.15 -2.65
N PRO A 78 6.33 3.54 -3.82
CA PRO A 78 5.53 2.42 -4.30
C PRO A 78 5.96 1.03 -3.78
N ARG A 79 7.10 0.93 -3.10
CA ARG A 79 7.61 -0.32 -2.52
C ARG A 79 7.59 -0.25 -0.99
N THR A 80 6.52 0.32 -0.44
CA THR A 80 6.41 0.55 1.00
C THR A 80 6.00 -0.72 1.73
N ILE A 81 6.68 -0.97 2.84
CA ILE A 81 6.33 -1.97 3.83
C ILE A 81 5.97 -1.21 5.11
N ALA A 82 4.67 -1.05 5.35
CA ALA A 82 4.17 -0.46 6.57
C ALA A 82 4.12 -1.52 7.68
N VAL A 83 4.60 -1.16 8.86
CA VAL A 83 4.59 -2.02 10.05
C VAL A 83 3.80 -1.32 11.14
N GLY A 84 2.66 -1.89 11.47
CA GLY A 84 1.78 -1.41 12.53
C GLY A 84 1.98 -2.24 13.78
N TYR A 85 2.26 -1.61 14.92
CA TYR A 85 2.48 -2.27 16.20
C TYR A 85 1.31 -2.05 17.18
N PRO A 86 1.00 -3.04 18.05
CA PRO A 86 -0.01 -2.90 19.12
C PRO A 86 0.13 -1.66 20.01
N GLU A 87 1.35 -1.18 20.20
CA GLU A 87 1.73 -0.02 21.01
C GLU A 87 1.30 1.32 20.40
N LYS A 88 0.55 1.29 19.28
CA LYS A 88 0.06 2.47 18.55
C LYS A 88 1.18 3.40 18.07
N ILE A 89 2.32 2.80 17.74
CA ILE A 89 3.45 3.44 17.08
C ILE A 89 3.78 2.62 15.84
N HIS A 90 4.02 3.28 14.72
CA HIS A 90 4.04 2.65 13.40
C HIS A 90 5.19 3.19 12.57
N LEU A 91 5.62 2.42 11.57
CA LEU A 91 6.67 2.83 10.65
C LEU A 91 6.36 2.43 9.22
N ALA A 92 6.95 3.16 8.27
CA ALA A 92 6.94 2.86 6.86
C ALA A 92 8.38 2.72 6.36
N PHE A 93 8.72 1.52 5.91
CA PHE A 93 10.00 1.20 5.29
C PHE A 93 9.86 1.23 3.76
N ASP A 94 10.69 2.02 3.07
CA ASP A 94 10.77 1.98 1.61
C ASP A 94 11.79 0.91 1.19
N ALA A 95 11.30 -0.15 0.53
CA ALA A 95 12.14 -1.22 0.01
C ALA A 95 12.92 -0.84 -1.27
N SER A 96 12.73 0.37 -1.81
CA SER A 96 13.54 0.90 -2.90
C SER A 96 14.86 1.46 -2.37
N SER A 97 14.79 2.34 -1.36
CA SER A 97 15.95 2.94 -0.69
C SER A 97 16.49 2.12 0.49
N CYS A 98 15.76 1.10 0.92
CA CYS A 98 16.06 0.25 2.08
C CYS A 98 16.25 1.06 3.38
N ARG A 99 15.29 1.92 3.70
CA ARG A 99 15.26 2.71 4.95
C ARG A 99 13.86 2.91 5.49
N VAL A 100 13.75 3.22 6.78
CA VAL A 100 12.53 3.79 7.35
C VAL A 100 12.42 5.25 6.92
N VAL A 101 11.26 5.62 6.36
CA VAL A 101 11.01 6.97 5.82
C VAL A 101 10.02 7.74 6.69
N LEU A 102 8.97 7.08 7.18
CA LEU A 102 7.98 7.68 8.06
C LEU A 102 7.81 6.85 9.33
N VAL A 103 7.55 7.53 10.43
CA VAL A 103 7.02 6.97 11.67
C VAL A 103 5.86 7.82 12.15
N TRP A 104 4.89 7.21 12.84
CA TRP A 104 3.71 7.93 13.35
C TRP A 104 3.09 7.19 14.53
N LYS A 105 2.16 7.86 15.23
CA LYS A 105 1.44 7.32 16.39
C LYS A 105 -0.07 7.27 16.12
N GLY A 106 -0.80 6.44 16.88
CA GLY A 106 -2.26 6.38 16.82
C GLY A 106 -2.79 5.27 15.91
N GLU A 107 -3.56 5.62 14.90
CA GLU A 107 -4.17 4.67 13.97
C GLU A 107 -3.20 4.26 12.86
N PHE A 108 -3.26 2.99 12.44
CA PHE A 108 -2.28 2.43 11.52
C PHE A 108 -2.55 2.84 10.07
N LEU A 109 -3.38 2.09 9.33
CA LEU A 109 -3.64 2.32 7.91
C LEU A 109 -5.03 1.84 7.52
N ASP A 110 -5.59 2.49 6.50
CA ASP A 110 -6.71 1.97 5.73
C ASP A 110 -6.19 1.20 4.52
N ALA A 111 -6.51 -0.09 4.43
CA ALA A 111 -6.08 -0.97 3.35
C ALA A 111 -7.15 -1.16 2.25
N GLU A 112 -8.22 -0.35 2.25
CA GLU A 112 -9.26 -0.39 1.21
C GLU A 112 -8.69 -0.12 -0.20
N SER A 113 -7.53 0.54 -0.31
CA SER A 113 -6.94 1.02 -1.57
C SER A 113 -6.54 -0.07 -2.58
N ALA A 114 -6.57 -1.35 -2.21
CA ALA A 114 -6.08 -2.44 -3.06
C ALA A 114 -7.16 -3.20 -3.87
N GLN A 115 -8.47 -3.08 -3.56
CA GLN A 115 -9.48 -3.98 -4.15
C GLN A 115 -10.63 -3.33 -4.94
N ALA A 116 -10.99 -2.06 -4.68
CA ALA A 116 -12.21 -1.49 -5.26
C ALA A 116 -12.01 -0.80 -6.63
N ASP A 117 -10.86 -0.17 -6.86
CA ASP A 117 -10.63 0.63 -8.07
C ASP A 117 -9.21 0.42 -8.59
N ARG A 118 -9.03 0.28 -9.92
CA ARG A 118 -7.71 0.02 -10.55
C ARG A 118 -6.74 1.21 -10.46
N PHE A 119 -7.10 2.21 -9.67
CA PHE A 119 -6.30 3.34 -9.29
C PHE A 119 -6.13 3.29 -7.77
N THR A 120 -5.05 2.68 -7.29
CA THR A 120 -4.74 2.65 -5.86
C THR A 120 -4.16 4.02 -5.48
N PRO A 121 -4.91 4.90 -4.80
CA PRO A 121 -4.31 6.10 -4.26
C PRO A 121 -3.23 5.68 -3.26
N TYR A 122 -2.13 6.41 -3.25
CA TYR A 122 -1.12 6.25 -2.22
C TYR A 122 -1.75 6.47 -0.85
N VAL A 123 -1.63 5.49 0.04
CA VAL A 123 -2.19 5.57 1.38
C VAL A 123 -1.35 6.51 2.24
N SER A 124 -2.01 7.23 3.13
CA SER A 124 -1.38 8.06 4.15
C SER A 124 -1.59 7.42 5.53
N PRO A 125 -0.72 7.70 6.52
CA PRO A 125 -1.00 7.39 7.92
C PRO A 125 -2.40 7.85 8.34
N LEU A 126 -3.14 7.02 9.08
CA LEU A 126 -4.40 7.43 9.70
C LEU A 126 -4.18 8.19 11.02
N GLY A 127 -3.09 7.86 11.71
CA GLY A 127 -2.73 8.49 12.96
C GLY A 127 -2.01 9.84 12.83
N ASP A 128 -1.52 10.30 13.97
CA ASP A 128 -0.93 11.63 14.17
C ASP A 128 0.58 11.52 14.48
N ASP A 129 1.20 12.65 14.83
CA ASP A 129 2.61 12.73 15.23
C ASP A 129 3.55 12.08 14.20
N ILE A 130 3.30 12.44 12.93
CA ILE A 130 4.01 11.92 11.77
C ILE A 130 5.38 12.60 11.70
N HIS A 131 6.43 11.77 11.76
CA HIS A 131 7.80 12.22 11.59
C HIS A 131 8.42 11.58 10.36
N SER A 132 9.16 12.39 9.60
CA SER A 132 9.80 11.99 8.35
C SER A 132 11.31 11.98 8.50
N PHE A 133 11.92 10.87 8.09
CA PHE A 133 13.37 10.70 7.95
C PHE A 133 13.83 10.88 6.50
N GLN A 134 13.01 11.48 5.64
CA GLN A 134 13.42 11.90 4.30
C GLN A 134 14.70 12.75 4.39
N PRO A 135 15.71 12.47 3.57
CA PRO A 135 16.93 13.27 3.51
C PRO A 135 16.58 14.68 3.03
N LYS A 136 17.38 15.65 3.45
CA LYS A 136 17.15 17.03 3.01
C LYS A 136 17.51 17.16 1.54
N GLU A 137 16.82 18.07 0.83
CA GLU A 137 17.13 18.38 -0.56
C GLU A 137 18.63 18.67 -0.73
N GLY A 138 19.30 17.92 -1.62
CA GLY A 138 20.72 18.07 -1.92
C GLY A 138 21.66 17.11 -1.20
N GLU A 139 21.18 16.31 -0.23
CA GLU A 139 21.94 15.17 0.29
C GLU A 139 21.90 14.03 -0.73
N SER A 140 23.08 13.59 -1.20
CA SER A 140 23.13 12.48 -2.16
C SER A 140 22.77 11.17 -1.46
N ASP A 141 21.73 10.50 -1.94
CA ASP A 141 21.44 9.12 -1.57
C ASP A 141 22.60 8.22 -2.01
N ARG A 142 23.55 7.96 -1.09
CA ARG A 142 24.43 6.77 -1.17
C ARG A 142 23.62 5.46 -1.21
N GLU A 143 22.30 5.55 -1.09
CA GLU A 143 21.30 4.49 -1.03
C GLU A 143 21.01 3.82 -2.37
N ASN A 144 21.46 4.39 -3.50
CA ASN A 144 21.36 3.75 -4.81
C ASN A 144 22.21 2.46 -4.95
N GLN A 145 22.91 2.04 -3.90
CA GLN A 145 23.67 0.79 -3.83
C GLN A 145 23.04 -0.26 -2.90
N ARG A 146 21.83 0.00 -2.38
CA ARG A 146 21.15 -0.97 -1.52
C ARG A 146 20.23 -1.87 -2.33
N GLN A 147 20.35 -3.18 -2.10
CA GLN A 147 19.48 -4.17 -2.71
C GLN A 147 18.64 -4.85 -1.64
N PHE A 148 17.32 -4.64 -1.68
CA PHE A 148 16.40 -5.28 -0.76
C PHE A 148 16.32 -6.80 -1.00
N LEU A 149 16.58 -7.58 0.05
CA LEU A 149 16.54 -9.05 0.02
C LEU A 149 15.26 -9.63 0.64
N GLY A 150 14.46 -8.82 1.35
CA GLY A 150 13.25 -9.26 2.02
C GLY A 150 13.26 -8.95 3.52
N TYR A 151 12.35 -9.58 4.26
CA TYR A 151 12.34 -9.53 5.73
C TYR A 151 12.00 -10.89 6.32
N ARG A 152 12.38 -11.10 7.58
CA ARG A 152 11.98 -12.25 8.39
C ARG A 152 11.15 -11.76 9.57
N LEU A 153 10.11 -12.49 9.93
CA LEU A 153 9.34 -12.20 11.13
C LEU A 153 9.89 -13.01 12.29
N ASP A 154 10.06 -12.38 13.45
CA ASP A 154 10.31 -13.12 14.69
C ASP A 154 9.03 -13.79 15.22
N ALA A 155 9.14 -14.48 16.36
CA ALA A 155 8.03 -15.23 16.94
C ALA A 155 6.81 -14.36 17.32
N ILE A 156 7.01 -13.06 17.54
CA ILE A 156 5.95 -12.12 17.90
C ILE A 156 5.49 -11.28 16.70
N GLY A 157 6.09 -11.47 15.52
CA GLY A 157 5.69 -10.81 14.27
C GLY A 157 6.46 -9.55 13.92
N ILE A 158 7.52 -9.20 14.65
CA ILE A 158 8.35 -8.03 14.34
C ILE A 158 9.27 -8.35 13.14
N PRO A 159 9.28 -7.52 12.09
CA PRO A 159 10.12 -7.75 10.93
C PRO A 159 11.57 -7.32 11.16
N THR A 160 12.49 -8.20 10.77
CA THR A 160 13.89 -7.87 10.49
C THR A 160 14.06 -7.71 8.98
N PHE A 161 14.26 -6.49 8.51
CA PHE A 161 14.55 -6.16 7.12
C PHE A 161 15.97 -6.56 6.75
N ARG A 162 16.16 -7.07 5.54
CA ARG A 162 17.45 -7.55 5.03
C ARG A 162 17.73 -6.90 3.69
N TYR A 163 18.92 -6.33 3.57
CA TYR A 163 19.38 -5.72 2.33
C TYR A 163 20.90 -5.79 2.21
N GLU A 164 21.42 -5.80 1.00
CA GLU A 164 22.84 -5.68 0.73
C GLU A 164 23.20 -4.20 0.56
N GLN A 165 24.37 -3.80 1.05
CA GLN A 165 24.99 -2.52 0.77
C GLN A 165 26.45 -2.77 0.38
N GLY A 166 26.73 -2.74 -0.92
CA GLY A 166 27.99 -3.31 -1.44
C GLY A 166 28.08 -4.80 -1.09
N ASP A 167 29.20 -5.24 -0.54
CA ASP A 167 29.42 -6.64 -0.13
C ASP A 167 28.99 -6.93 1.32
N THR A 168 28.31 -5.98 1.98
CA THR A 168 27.83 -6.13 3.36
C THR A 168 26.34 -6.47 3.39
N LEU A 169 25.99 -7.57 4.03
CA LEU A 169 24.61 -7.89 4.35
C LEU A 169 24.20 -7.12 5.62
N VAL A 170 23.13 -6.35 5.53
CA VAL A 170 22.58 -5.58 6.64
C VAL A 170 21.25 -6.21 7.07
N GLU A 171 21.09 -6.39 8.38
CA GLU A 171 19.84 -6.77 9.01
C GLU A 171 19.38 -5.66 9.96
N GLU A 172 18.16 -5.18 9.78
CA GLU A 172 17.64 -4.03 10.51
C GLU A 172 16.28 -4.36 11.15
N THR A 173 16.17 -4.15 12.45
CA THR A 173 14.95 -4.41 13.24
C THR A 173 14.57 -3.17 14.03
N TRP A 174 13.29 -2.87 14.07
CA TRP A 174 12.71 -1.77 14.83
C TRP A 174 11.71 -2.35 15.83
N ARG A 175 11.89 -2.07 17.12
CA ARG A 175 11.01 -2.54 18.20
C ARG A 175 10.44 -1.34 18.95
N PRO A 176 9.12 -1.25 19.18
CA PRO A 176 8.54 -0.21 20.03
C PRO A 176 9.21 -0.20 21.40
N LEU A 177 9.46 0.98 21.95
CA LEU A 177 9.78 1.12 23.36
C LEU A 177 8.52 0.85 24.20
N ASP A 178 8.67 0.22 25.37
CA ASP A 178 7.55 -0.13 26.26
C ASP A 178 6.69 1.08 26.67
N ASN A 179 7.27 2.28 26.64
CA ASN A 179 6.60 3.53 26.98
C ASN A 179 5.87 4.19 25.78
N GLY A 180 5.91 3.60 24.59
CA GLY A 180 5.35 4.15 23.35
C GLY A 180 6.03 5.42 22.84
N GLY A 181 7.20 5.78 23.39
CA GLY A 181 7.91 7.03 23.12
C GLY A 181 8.86 6.99 21.92
N GLY A 182 8.94 5.88 21.21
CA GLY A 182 9.87 5.70 20.09
C GLY A 182 10.14 4.23 19.80
N PHE A 183 11.26 3.98 19.13
CA PHE A 183 11.72 2.64 18.78
C PHE A 183 13.13 2.38 19.30
N THR A 184 13.41 1.15 19.71
CA THR A 184 14.77 0.60 19.66
C THR A 184 15.05 0.14 18.24
N ARG A 185 16.07 0.73 17.61
CA ARG A 185 16.58 0.33 16.31
C ARG A 185 17.84 -0.50 16.50
N GLN A 186 17.86 -1.68 15.88
CA GLN A 186 19.00 -2.59 15.88
C GLN A 186 19.44 -2.84 14.44
N VAL A 187 20.70 -2.53 14.15
CA VAL A 187 21.34 -2.77 12.85
C VAL A 187 22.50 -3.72 13.04
N LYS A 188 22.48 -4.84 12.32
CA LYS A 188 23.57 -5.81 12.25
C LYS A 188 24.17 -5.80 10.86
N THR A 189 25.48 -5.64 10.78
CA THR A 189 26.23 -5.82 9.54
C THR A 189 26.93 -7.18 9.58
N LEU A 190 26.82 -7.91 8.48
CA LEU A 190 27.41 -9.22 8.26
C LEU A 190 28.30 -9.11 7.02
N GLY A 191 29.53 -9.63 7.09
CA GLY A 191 30.52 -9.51 6.01
C GLY A 191 31.94 -9.39 6.56
N GLU A 192 32.80 -8.66 5.83
CA GLU A 192 34.22 -8.50 6.20
C GLU A 192 34.43 -7.77 7.53
N THR A 193 33.56 -6.81 7.86
CA THR A 193 33.57 -6.12 9.16
C THR A 193 32.20 -6.27 9.83
N PRO A 194 31.98 -7.38 10.56
CA PRO A 194 30.76 -7.58 11.32
C PRO A 194 30.60 -6.52 12.42
N GLY A 195 29.38 -6.06 12.63
CA GLY A 195 29.08 -5.02 13.60
C GLY A 195 27.63 -5.08 14.03
N GLU A 196 27.37 -4.52 15.21
CA GLU A 196 26.03 -4.38 15.75
C GLU A 196 25.90 -3.01 16.41
N VAL A 197 24.88 -2.27 16.00
CA VAL A 197 24.51 -0.97 16.58
C VAL A 197 23.08 -1.09 17.09
N VAL A 198 22.88 -0.67 18.34
CA VAL A 198 21.56 -0.58 18.97
C VAL A 198 21.39 0.83 19.49
N GLU A 199 20.33 1.50 19.07
CA GLU A 199 20.04 2.89 19.45
C GLU A 199 18.55 3.08 19.75
N GLU A 200 18.23 4.04 20.61
CA GLU A 200 16.85 4.52 20.78
C GLU A 200 16.59 5.68 19.83
N VAL A 201 15.53 5.56 19.04
CA VAL A 201 15.05 6.58 18.11
C VAL A 201 13.76 7.16 18.66
N ARG A 202 13.78 8.46 18.97
CA ARG A 202 12.64 9.23 19.50
C ARG A 202 12.44 10.47 18.64
N TRP A 203 11.19 10.93 18.55
CA TRP A 203 10.78 12.16 17.90
C TRP A 203 9.74 12.89 18.72
#